data_AF-A0A1E9ZBW5-F1
#
_entry.id   AF-A0A1E9ZBW5-F1
#
_cell.length_a   1.000
_cell.length_b   1.000
_cell.length_c   1.000
_cell.angle_alpha   90.00
_cell.angle_beta   90.00
_cell.angle_gamma   90.00
#
_symmetry.space_group_name_H-M   'P 1'
#
loop_
_entity.id
_entity.type
_entity.pdbx_description
1 polymer ?
#
loop_
_entity_poly.entity_id
_entity_poly.type
_entity_poly.pdbx_seq_one_letter_code
_entity_poly.pdbx_strand_id
1 'polypeptide(L)'
;MSVPSAHTSPVPPARANSAADSAPRTSSAKEEQGESFDELLTWAYTASGERLHRVGERLRALPAWLSVLLIYGLSRVWGFIVFAVVGQQQLRSPWGQHLDYLSFISIWDAGWYEQIAVQGYPSELPVNAAGVVQQNQWAFYPIFPQLSGAISHATGIGYYPVAATVALLAGFAAAWVIYLLFEASLKATGFKSEESPSALSMWAVALVSFLPVAPVLQVPYAESLNLVFLAGALLCLVQGRYGLLVPMAALACLSRPVGVPLGAAAGLWWFACWVRSSRQSGMGAAFVRHLGQLVSALVVCACALVWPAIAWWATGRVDAYTATETAWRGTHLAPIQPWLSQGYLYFGYAAPVLLTLLILGFIALCLSPLARRVLAAPLNLWCLSYFAYLILFLNPQSSTFRLLLPLFPLVIVVAAASRSRAYRWALLVAGACAQWGWVGWLWHWKQLPGGGDYPP
;
A
#
# COMPACT_ATOMS: atom_id res chain seq x y z
N MET A 1 -103.22 -36.08 10.90
CA MET A 1 -102.75 -36.85 12.07
C MET A 1 -101.37 -36.30 12.45
N SER A 2 -101.10 -35.76 13.64
CA SER A 2 -101.97 -35.43 14.78
C SER A 2 -101.38 -34.29 15.64
N VAL A 3 -102.22 -33.31 15.97
CA VAL A 3 -102.17 -32.19 16.95
C VAL A 3 -101.65 -32.58 18.36
N PRO A 4 -101.13 -31.69 19.27
CA PRO A 4 -100.98 -30.20 19.33
C PRO A 4 -99.48 -29.75 19.45
N SER A 5 -98.96 -28.65 20.08
CA SER A 5 -99.44 -27.50 20.90
C SER A 5 -98.42 -26.32 20.98
N ALA A 6 -98.95 -25.09 21.19
CA ALA A 6 -98.50 -23.84 21.89
C ALA A 6 -97.07 -23.66 22.52
N HIS A 7 -96.53 -22.45 22.81
CA HIS A 7 -97.10 -21.10 23.10
C HIS A 7 -96.20 -19.94 22.56
N THR A 8 -96.66 -19.01 21.71
CA THR A 8 -97.21 -17.64 21.96
C THR A 8 -96.32 -16.57 22.66
N SER A 9 -96.00 -15.45 21.98
CA SER A 9 -96.04 -14.03 22.45
C SER A 9 -95.46 -13.03 21.41
N PRO A 10 -95.72 -11.69 21.48
CA PRO A 10 -95.88 -10.86 20.27
C PRO A 10 -95.00 -9.58 20.12
N VAL A 11 -95.18 -8.94 18.95
CA VAL A 11 -94.75 -7.59 18.47
C VAL A 11 -95.77 -6.48 18.90
N PRO A 12 -95.79 -5.20 18.43
CA PRO A 12 -94.77 -4.31 17.78
C PRO A 12 -94.54 -2.89 18.45
N PRO A 13 -94.95 -1.73 17.86
CA PRO A 13 -94.24 -0.53 17.33
C PRO A 13 -92.68 -0.43 17.27
N ALA A 14 -92.04 0.64 16.75
CA ALA A 14 -92.50 1.72 15.85
C ALA A 14 -91.38 2.56 15.15
N ARG A 15 -91.51 2.73 13.81
CA ARG A 15 -91.08 3.86 12.95
C ARG A 15 -89.57 4.22 12.84
N ALA A 16 -89.12 4.99 11.84
CA ALA A 16 -89.43 5.08 10.40
C ALA A 16 -88.53 6.15 9.75
N ASN A 17 -87.86 5.84 8.63
CA ASN A 17 -87.73 6.67 7.40
C ASN A 17 -86.67 6.07 6.45
N SER A 18 -86.78 6.38 5.15
CA SER A 18 -86.08 5.70 4.05
C SER A 18 -85.28 6.64 3.14
N ALA A 19 -84.11 6.22 2.67
CA ALA A 19 -83.49 6.74 1.45
C ALA A 19 -82.53 5.72 0.80
N ALA A 20 -82.85 5.32 -0.43
CA ALA A 20 -82.02 4.74 -1.49
C ALA A 20 -80.79 3.85 -1.13
N ASP A 21 -80.90 2.55 -1.44
CA ASP A 21 -79.74 1.65 -1.59
C ASP A 21 -78.81 2.05 -2.72
N SER A 22 -77.50 1.95 -2.47
CA SER A 22 -76.51 1.59 -3.49
C SER A 22 -75.38 0.79 -2.83
N ALA A 23 -75.02 -0.36 -3.41
CA ALA A 23 -74.24 -1.37 -2.70
C ALA A 23 -72.77 -0.92 -2.45
N PRO A 24 -72.23 -1.12 -1.23
CA PRO A 24 -70.85 -0.74 -0.90
C PRO A 24 -69.84 -1.65 -1.62
N ARG A 25 -68.84 -1.04 -2.26
CA ARG A 25 -67.66 -1.75 -2.77
C ARG A 25 -66.64 -1.95 -1.64
N THR A 26 -66.02 -3.12 -1.62
CA THR A 26 -64.88 -3.45 -0.75
C THR A 26 -63.66 -2.57 -1.08
N SER A 27 -63.14 -1.82 -0.10
CA SER A 27 -61.91 -1.01 -0.26
C SER A 27 -60.81 -1.25 0.78
N SER A 28 -61.14 -1.55 2.05
CA SER A 28 -60.16 -1.53 3.15
C SER A 28 -58.98 -2.49 3.02
N ALA A 29 -59.19 -3.67 2.41
CA ALA A 29 -58.18 -4.74 2.33
C ALA A 29 -56.94 -4.41 1.49
N LYS A 30 -56.88 -3.24 0.84
CA LYS A 30 -55.76 -2.83 -0.02
C LYS A 30 -54.89 -1.70 0.55
N GLU A 31 -55.35 -1.02 1.59
CA GLU A 31 -54.58 0.03 2.28
C GLU A 31 -53.73 -0.59 3.40
N GLU A 32 -54.32 -1.49 4.21
CA GLU A 32 -53.60 -2.25 5.27
C GLU A 32 -52.39 -3.05 4.73
N GLN A 33 -52.49 -3.61 3.51
CA GLN A 33 -51.37 -4.31 2.86
C GLN A 33 -50.29 -3.38 2.31
N GLY A 34 -50.61 -2.11 2.04
CA GLY A 34 -49.63 -1.10 1.62
C GLY A 34 -48.80 -0.63 2.81
N GLU A 35 -49.48 -0.18 3.86
CA GLU A 35 -48.84 0.31 5.09
C GLU A 35 -47.91 -0.75 5.71
N SER A 36 -48.37 -2.01 5.80
CA SER A 36 -47.54 -3.11 6.32
C SER A 36 -46.23 -3.34 5.55
N PHE A 37 -46.22 -3.10 4.23
CA PHE A 37 -45.01 -3.29 3.42
C PHE A 37 -44.02 -2.13 3.56
N ASP A 38 -44.50 -0.89 3.61
CA ASP A 38 -43.66 0.29 3.86
C ASP A 38 -43.16 0.35 5.31
N GLU A 39 -43.94 -0.13 6.28
CA GLU A 39 -43.45 -0.38 7.65
C GLU A 39 -42.34 -1.43 7.68
N LEU A 40 -42.52 -2.57 6.98
CA LEU A 40 -41.48 -3.61 6.90
C LEU A 40 -40.20 -3.12 6.23
N LEU A 41 -40.30 -2.32 5.16
CA LEU A 41 -39.16 -1.65 4.53
C LEU A 41 -38.49 -0.65 5.48
N THR A 42 -39.27 0.20 6.15
CA THR A 42 -38.76 1.20 7.09
C THR A 42 -38.09 0.56 8.29
N TRP A 43 -38.66 -0.52 8.82
CA TRP A 43 -38.06 -1.36 9.87
C TRP A 43 -36.78 -2.04 9.37
N ALA A 44 -36.76 -2.61 8.16
CA ALA A 44 -35.55 -3.23 7.60
C ALA A 44 -34.42 -2.21 7.40
N TYR A 45 -34.72 -1.00 6.91
CA TYR A 45 -33.75 0.09 6.77
C TYR A 45 -33.24 0.60 8.12
N THR A 46 -34.13 0.87 9.09
CA THR A 46 -33.72 1.36 10.41
C THR A 46 -32.97 0.30 11.21
N ALA A 47 -33.41 -0.95 11.23
CA ALA A 47 -32.71 -2.06 11.88
C ALA A 47 -31.35 -2.34 11.21
N SER A 48 -31.22 -2.16 9.89
CA SER A 48 -29.93 -2.22 9.20
C SER A 48 -29.02 -1.05 9.58
N GLY A 49 -29.56 0.17 9.64
CA GLY A 49 -28.86 1.37 10.11
C GLY A 49 -28.35 1.23 11.54
N GLU A 50 -29.17 0.74 12.47
CA GLU A 50 -28.78 0.45 13.85
C GLU A 50 -27.74 -0.67 13.94
N ARG A 51 -27.84 -1.73 13.14
CA ARG A 51 -26.83 -2.80 13.11
C ARG A 51 -25.50 -2.24 12.62
N LEU A 52 -25.50 -1.42 11.57
CA LEU A 52 -24.31 -0.72 11.06
C LEU A 52 -23.74 0.27 12.10
N HIS A 53 -24.58 0.98 12.84
CA HIS A 53 -24.15 1.87 13.93
C HIS A 53 -23.50 1.09 15.08
N ARG A 54 -24.17 0.04 15.57
CA ARG A 54 -23.68 -0.83 16.66
C ARG A 54 -22.41 -1.60 16.27
N VAL A 55 -22.27 -2.00 15.00
CA VAL A 55 -21.00 -2.51 14.45
C VAL A 55 -19.94 -1.41 14.41
N GLY A 56 -20.28 -0.21 13.95
CA GLY A 56 -19.37 0.94 13.92
C GLY A 56 -18.85 1.35 15.30
N GLU A 57 -19.68 1.27 16.35
CA GLU A 57 -19.27 1.52 17.74
C GLU A 57 -18.40 0.40 18.29
N ARG A 58 -18.76 -0.87 18.05
CA ARG A 58 -17.91 -2.01 18.42
C ARG A 58 -16.53 -1.94 17.75
N LEU A 59 -16.47 -1.55 16.47
CA LEU A 59 -15.22 -1.33 15.73
C LEU A 59 -14.38 -0.16 16.30
N ARG A 60 -15.02 0.90 16.83
CA ARG A 60 -14.31 1.99 17.53
C ARG A 60 -13.77 1.57 18.90
N ALA A 61 -14.39 0.57 19.54
CA ALA A 61 -13.95 0.03 20.82
C ALA A 61 -12.83 -1.03 20.72
N LEU A 62 -12.45 -1.45 19.50
CA LEU A 62 -11.36 -2.41 19.31
C LEU A 62 -9.98 -1.79 19.58
N PRO A 63 -9.01 -2.57 20.11
CA PRO A 63 -7.61 -2.17 20.15
C PRO A 63 -7.10 -1.79 18.76
N ALA A 64 -6.32 -0.71 18.66
CA ALA A 64 -5.87 -0.17 17.37
C ALA A 64 -5.16 -1.21 16.46
N TRP A 65 -4.41 -2.15 17.02
CA TRP A 65 -3.74 -3.22 16.26
C TRP A 65 -4.75 -4.14 15.55
N LEU A 66 -5.91 -4.41 16.17
CA LEU A 66 -6.96 -5.25 15.61
C LEU A 66 -7.74 -4.50 14.52
N SER A 67 -7.97 -3.21 14.71
CA SER A 67 -8.55 -2.35 13.66
C SER A 67 -7.63 -2.25 12.44
N VAL A 68 -6.30 -2.17 12.64
CA VAL A 68 -5.31 -2.24 11.56
C VAL A 68 -5.30 -3.61 10.89
N LEU A 69 -5.37 -4.72 11.65
CA LEU A 69 -5.47 -6.08 11.10
C LEU A 69 -6.72 -6.25 10.22
N LEU A 70 -7.88 -5.74 10.66
CA LEU A 70 -9.12 -5.80 9.90
C LEU A 70 -9.05 -4.96 8.61
N ILE A 71 -8.54 -3.74 8.69
CA ILE A 71 -8.35 -2.86 7.51
C ILE A 71 -7.40 -3.50 6.49
N TYR A 72 -6.26 -4.04 6.96
CA TYR A 72 -5.30 -4.71 6.10
C TYR A 72 -5.90 -5.98 5.48
N GLY A 73 -6.54 -6.84 6.30
CA GLY A 73 -7.17 -8.08 5.86
C GLY A 73 -8.26 -7.87 4.81
N LEU A 74 -9.16 -6.90 5.02
CA LEU A 74 -10.17 -6.51 4.02
C LEU A 74 -9.53 -6.06 2.70
N SER A 75 -8.41 -5.34 2.77
CA SER A 75 -7.68 -4.92 1.56
C SER A 75 -6.92 -6.07 0.87
N ARG A 76 -6.56 -7.13 1.59
CA ARG A 76 -5.98 -8.34 1.01
C ARG A 76 -7.03 -9.29 0.41
N VAL A 77 -8.23 -9.33 0.97
CA VAL A 77 -9.39 -9.98 0.33
C VAL A 77 -9.78 -9.24 -0.96
N TRP A 78 -9.79 -7.90 -0.95
CA TRP A 78 -10.02 -7.12 -2.18
C TRP A 78 -8.91 -7.34 -3.22
N GLY A 79 -7.64 -7.28 -2.83
CA GLY A 79 -6.51 -7.58 -3.74
C GLY A 79 -6.55 -9.00 -4.30
N PHE A 80 -7.00 -9.98 -3.50
CA PHE A 80 -7.25 -11.36 -3.96
C PHE A 80 -8.33 -11.40 -5.05
N ILE A 81 -9.46 -10.71 -4.86
CA ILE A 81 -10.53 -10.63 -5.87
C ILE A 81 -10.02 -9.99 -7.17
N VAL A 82 -9.26 -8.90 -7.08
CA VAL A 82 -8.68 -8.23 -8.26
C VAL A 82 -7.74 -9.18 -9.02
N PHE A 83 -6.78 -9.82 -8.34
CA PHE A 83 -5.87 -10.78 -8.99
C PHE A 83 -6.60 -11.99 -9.57
N ALA A 84 -7.53 -12.61 -8.83
CA ALA A 84 -8.25 -13.79 -9.30
C ALA A 84 -9.09 -13.50 -10.56
N VAL A 85 -9.80 -12.37 -10.59
CA VAL A 85 -10.63 -11.99 -11.75
C VAL A 85 -9.81 -11.55 -12.95
N VAL A 86 -8.66 -10.88 -12.76
CA VAL A 86 -7.77 -10.49 -13.87
C VAL A 86 -6.95 -11.68 -14.38
N GLY A 87 -6.47 -12.57 -13.52
CA GLY A 87 -5.71 -13.77 -13.92
C GLY A 87 -6.52 -14.71 -14.82
N GLN A 88 -7.81 -14.86 -14.53
CA GLN A 88 -8.75 -15.60 -15.37
C GLN A 88 -9.00 -14.95 -16.75
N GLN A 89 -8.61 -13.69 -16.96
CA GLN A 89 -8.68 -13.00 -18.27
C GLN A 89 -7.38 -13.12 -19.08
N GLN A 90 -6.31 -13.71 -18.53
CA GLN A 90 -5.02 -13.87 -19.19
C GLN A 90 -5.10 -14.89 -20.35
N LEU A 91 -5.46 -14.45 -21.56
CA LEU A 91 -5.64 -15.33 -22.73
C LEU A 91 -4.34 -15.87 -23.35
N ARG A 92 -3.22 -15.18 -23.13
CA ARG A 92 -1.87 -15.56 -23.59
C ARG A 92 -0.85 -15.02 -22.61
N SER A 93 0.13 -15.82 -22.19
CA SER A 93 1.33 -15.37 -21.46
C SER A 93 2.43 -16.44 -21.52
N PRO A 94 3.70 -16.11 -21.21
CA PRO A 94 4.77 -17.11 -21.03
C PRO A 94 4.47 -18.17 -19.95
N TRP A 95 3.60 -17.85 -19.00
CA TRP A 95 3.24 -18.70 -17.86
C TRP A 95 1.95 -19.51 -18.07
N GLY A 96 1.30 -19.38 -19.24
CA GLY A 96 0.06 -20.09 -19.58
C GLY A 96 -1.13 -19.18 -19.89
N GLN A 97 -2.33 -19.71 -19.71
CA GLN A 97 -3.62 -19.07 -20.01
C GLN A 97 -4.60 -19.30 -18.85
N HIS A 98 -5.56 -18.39 -18.66
CA HIS A 98 -6.60 -18.46 -17.61
C HIS A 98 -6.03 -18.82 -16.22
N LEU A 99 -5.00 -18.05 -15.81
CA LEU A 99 -4.20 -18.34 -14.63
C LEU A 99 -5.05 -18.25 -13.36
N ASP A 100 -4.90 -19.24 -12.47
CA ASP A 100 -5.50 -19.20 -11.15
C ASP A 100 -4.85 -18.10 -10.29
N TYR A 101 -5.41 -17.83 -9.11
CA TYR A 101 -4.86 -16.80 -8.22
C TYR A 101 -3.38 -17.04 -7.89
N LEU A 102 -2.98 -18.28 -7.57
CA LEU A 102 -1.61 -18.55 -7.14
C LEU A 102 -0.63 -18.43 -8.31
N SER A 103 -0.93 -18.98 -9.49
CA SER A 103 -0.11 -18.77 -10.68
C SER A 103 -0.03 -17.29 -11.06
N PHE A 104 -1.13 -16.54 -11.00
CA PHE A 104 -1.17 -15.14 -11.45
C PHE A 104 -0.46 -14.14 -10.51
N ILE A 105 -0.24 -14.47 -9.25
CA ILE A 105 0.68 -13.71 -8.38
C ILE A 105 2.14 -14.20 -8.51
N SER A 106 2.38 -15.37 -9.10
CA SER A 106 3.71 -16.02 -9.17
C SER A 106 4.46 -15.77 -10.49
N ILE A 107 3.98 -14.83 -11.31
CA ILE A 107 4.64 -14.37 -12.54
C ILE A 107 5.67 -13.25 -12.26
N TRP A 108 6.33 -12.75 -13.31
CA TRP A 108 7.30 -11.64 -13.25
C TRP A 108 8.47 -11.90 -12.25
N ASP A 109 8.72 -11.01 -11.28
CA ASP A 109 9.89 -11.09 -10.38
C ASP A 109 9.87 -12.33 -9.46
N ALA A 110 8.70 -12.95 -9.27
CA ALA A 110 8.53 -14.07 -8.34
C ALA A 110 9.39 -15.28 -8.74
N GLY A 111 9.58 -15.51 -10.04
CA GLY A 111 10.48 -16.55 -10.56
C GLY A 111 11.96 -16.27 -10.27
N TRP A 112 12.37 -15.01 -10.19
CA TRP A 112 13.74 -14.65 -9.78
C TRP A 112 13.95 -14.85 -8.28
N TYR A 113 12.94 -14.54 -7.46
CA TYR A 113 12.96 -14.86 -6.03
C TYR A 113 12.98 -16.38 -5.78
N GLU A 114 12.25 -17.19 -6.55
CA GLU A 114 12.35 -18.66 -6.51
C GLU A 114 13.74 -19.16 -6.94
N GLN A 115 14.28 -18.66 -8.06
CA GLN A 115 15.64 -19.02 -8.51
C GLN A 115 16.69 -18.74 -7.44
N ILE A 116 16.59 -17.62 -6.71
CA ILE A 116 17.52 -17.31 -5.60
C ILE A 116 17.32 -18.26 -4.41
N ALA A 117 16.08 -18.64 -4.11
CA ALA A 117 15.78 -19.58 -3.03
C ALA A 117 16.26 -21.02 -3.32
N VAL A 118 16.29 -21.43 -4.59
CA VAL A 118 16.65 -22.80 -5.02
C VAL A 118 18.12 -22.92 -5.47
N GLN A 119 18.65 -21.91 -6.18
CA GLN A 119 19.96 -21.95 -6.85
C GLN A 119 20.96 -20.94 -6.26
N GLY A 120 20.51 -20.01 -5.41
CA GLY A 120 21.35 -18.95 -4.85
C GLY A 120 21.70 -17.85 -5.86
N TYR A 121 22.89 -17.28 -5.70
CA TYR A 121 23.42 -16.21 -6.55
C TYR A 121 24.59 -16.74 -7.39
N PRO A 122 24.67 -16.41 -8.68
CA PRO A 122 25.72 -16.94 -9.56
C PRO A 122 27.06 -16.28 -9.27
N SER A 123 28.12 -17.09 -9.17
CA SER A 123 29.51 -16.65 -9.02
C SER A 123 30.10 -16.04 -10.30
N GLU A 124 29.56 -16.40 -11.46
CA GLU A 124 29.91 -15.78 -12.74
C GLU A 124 28.66 -15.11 -13.31
N LEU A 125 28.78 -13.83 -13.71
CA LEU A 125 27.63 -13.12 -14.29
C LEU A 125 27.31 -13.69 -15.68
N PRO A 126 26.05 -14.06 -15.97
CA PRO A 126 25.69 -14.56 -17.29
C PRO A 126 25.92 -13.48 -18.34
N VAL A 127 26.62 -13.83 -19.41
CA VAL A 127 26.89 -12.96 -20.57
C VAL A 127 26.33 -13.58 -21.84
N ASN A 128 25.93 -12.74 -22.79
CA ASN A 128 25.58 -13.20 -24.13
C ASN A 128 26.84 -13.41 -25.01
N ALA A 129 26.65 -13.87 -26.25
CA ALA A 129 27.74 -14.11 -27.20
C ALA A 129 28.56 -12.85 -27.58
N ALA A 130 28.11 -11.65 -27.21
CA ALA A 130 28.84 -10.39 -27.38
C ALA A 130 29.53 -9.91 -26.07
N GLY A 131 29.57 -10.74 -25.02
CA GLY A 131 30.17 -10.41 -23.72
C GLY A 131 29.33 -9.48 -22.84
N VAL A 132 28.10 -9.14 -23.25
CA VAL A 132 27.23 -8.22 -22.50
C VAL A 132 26.53 -8.97 -21.38
N VAL A 133 26.64 -8.45 -20.15
CA VAL A 133 25.96 -9.00 -18.96
C VAL A 133 24.45 -9.03 -19.16
N GLN A 134 23.82 -10.13 -18.78
CA GLN A 134 22.39 -10.37 -18.90
C GLN A 134 21.67 -10.14 -17.55
N GLN A 135 20.34 -10.03 -17.63
CA GLN A 135 19.46 -10.02 -16.45
C GLN A 135 19.75 -11.23 -15.58
N ASN A 136 19.94 -11.01 -14.28
CA ASN A 136 20.36 -12.04 -13.34
C ASN A 136 19.96 -11.70 -11.89
N GLN A 137 20.13 -12.69 -11.02
CA GLN A 137 19.74 -12.70 -9.61
C GLN A 137 20.25 -11.49 -8.80
N TRP A 138 21.44 -10.93 -9.08
CA TRP A 138 22.08 -9.92 -8.22
C TRP A 138 21.32 -8.58 -8.08
N ALA A 139 20.33 -8.30 -8.94
CA ALA A 139 19.40 -7.18 -8.77
C ALA A 139 18.40 -7.39 -7.60
N PHE A 140 18.11 -8.64 -7.25
CA PHE A 140 17.15 -8.99 -6.21
C PHE A 140 17.86 -9.25 -4.89
N TYR A 141 17.41 -8.56 -3.86
CA TYR A 141 18.06 -8.52 -2.55
C TYR A 141 17.70 -9.74 -1.68
N PRO A 142 18.62 -10.20 -0.80
CA PRO A 142 18.64 -11.59 -0.32
C PRO A 142 17.60 -11.96 0.73
N ILE A 143 17.16 -11.04 1.60
CA ILE A 143 16.40 -11.42 2.80
C ILE A 143 15.08 -12.11 2.47
N PHE A 144 14.30 -11.59 1.50
CA PHE A 144 13.00 -12.16 1.15
C PHE A 144 13.07 -13.58 0.55
N PRO A 145 13.87 -13.85 -0.51
CA PRO A 145 13.96 -15.19 -1.08
C PRO A 145 14.62 -16.18 -0.13
N GLN A 146 15.65 -15.79 0.64
CA GLN A 146 16.30 -16.68 1.60
C GLN A 146 15.36 -17.07 2.76
N LEU A 147 14.59 -16.11 3.30
CA LEU A 147 13.59 -16.40 4.34
C LEU A 147 12.49 -17.34 3.83
N SER A 148 11.95 -17.05 2.63
CA SER A 148 10.88 -17.85 2.03
C SER A 148 11.36 -19.25 1.64
N GLY A 149 12.58 -19.36 1.10
CA GLY A 149 13.23 -20.64 0.77
C GLY A 149 13.53 -21.49 2.00
N ALA A 150 14.05 -20.88 3.07
CA ALA A 150 14.31 -21.58 4.33
C ALA A 150 13.01 -22.14 4.97
N ILE A 151 11.92 -21.36 4.96
CA ILE A 151 10.61 -21.82 5.45
C ILE A 151 10.04 -22.92 4.53
N SER A 152 10.17 -22.78 3.21
CA SER A 152 9.74 -23.80 2.23
C SER A 152 10.47 -25.13 2.45
N HIS A 153 11.80 -25.11 2.54
CA HIS A 153 12.62 -26.28 2.84
C HIS A 153 12.30 -26.89 4.22
N ALA A 154 12.08 -26.08 5.25
CA ALA A 154 11.77 -26.56 6.60
C ALA A 154 10.35 -27.13 6.77
N THR A 155 9.41 -26.76 5.90
CA THR A 155 7.99 -27.20 5.98
C THR A 155 7.61 -28.22 4.91
N GLY A 156 8.40 -28.38 3.85
CA GLY A 156 8.04 -29.16 2.66
C GLY A 156 6.95 -28.53 1.79
N ILE A 157 6.49 -27.32 2.11
CA ILE A 157 5.50 -26.58 1.33
C ILE A 157 6.24 -25.86 0.18
N GLY A 158 5.68 -25.91 -1.03
CA GLY A 158 6.25 -25.26 -2.22
C GLY A 158 6.49 -23.76 -2.04
N TYR A 159 7.44 -23.22 -2.80
CA TYR A 159 7.97 -21.87 -2.60
C TYR A 159 6.90 -20.76 -2.67
N TYR A 160 6.09 -20.72 -3.73
CA TYR A 160 5.13 -19.63 -3.95
C TYR A 160 4.07 -19.46 -2.84
N PRO A 161 3.37 -20.51 -2.35
CA PRO A 161 2.50 -20.41 -1.17
C PRO A 161 3.21 -19.86 0.08
N VAL A 162 4.46 -20.25 0.32
CA VAL A 162 5.25 -19.78 1.47
C VAL A 162 5.61 -18.31 1.30
N ALA A 163 6.16 -17.93 0.14
CA ALA A 163 6.56 -16.56 -0.16
C ALA A 163 5.37 -15.58 -0.15
N ALA A 164 4.22 -15.96 -0.71
CA ALA A 164 2.98 -15.17 -0.62
C ALA A 164 2.51 -15.01 0.84
N THR A 165 2.63 -16.06 1.67
CA THR A 165 2.30 -16.03 3.09
C THR A 165 3.25 -15.12 3.88
N VAL A 166 4.56 -15.20 3.60
CA VAL A 166 5.58 -14.30 4.17
C VAL A 166 5.28 -12.85 3.81
N ALA A 167 4.93 -12.56 2.54
CA ALA A 167 4.55 -11.22 2.10
C ALA A 167 3.27 -10.71 2.79
N LEU A 168 2.24 -11.55 2.92
CA LEU A 168 1.00 -11.23 3.64
C LEU A 168 1.24 -10.86 5.10
N LEU A 169 2.00 -11.69 5.83
CA LEU A 169 2.34 -11.47 7.25
C LEU A 169 3.25 -10.25 7.44
N ALA A 170 4.28 -10.09 6.61
CA ALA A 170 5.16 -8.94 6.63
C ALA A 170 4.41 -7.64 6.31
N GLY A 171 3.44 -7.67 5.39
CA GLY A 171 2.63 -6.51 5.05
C GLY A 171 1.63 -6.12 6.15
N PHE A 172 1.11 -7.09 6.93
CA PHE A 172 0.36 -6.77 8.15
C PHE A 172 1.26 -6.09 9.19
N ALA A 173 2.45 -6.65 9.44
CA ALA A 173 3.43 -6.03 10.33
C ALA A 173 3.82 -4.63 9.84
N ALA A 174 3.98 -4.42 8.53
CA ALA A 174 4.19 -3.11 7.93
C ALA A 174 3.03 -2.15 8.22
N ALA A 175 1.77 -2.55 8.00
CA ALA A 175 0.60 -1.73 8.28
C ALA A 175 0.53 -1.28 9.76
N TRP A 176 0.89 -2.17 10.69
CA TRP A 176 0.98 -1.83 12.12
C TRP A 176 2.14 -0.88 12.45
N VAL A 177 3.34 -1.10 11.91
CA VAL A 177 4.48 -0.19 12.11
C VAL A 177 4.23 1.18 11.44
N ILE A 178 3.50 1.22 10.31
CA ILE A 178 3.05 2.44 9.64
C ILE A 178 2.02 3.21 10.50
N TYR A 179 1.09 2.52 11.16
CA TYR A 179 0.20 3.14 12.15
C TYR A 179 1.00 3.83 13.27
N LEU A 180 1.96 3.12 13.87
CA LEU A 180 2.83 3.65 14.93
C LEU A 180 3.71 4.80 14.43
N LEU A 181 4.13 4.78 13.16
CA LEU A 181 4.88 5.85 12.50
C LEU A 181 4.06 7.11 12.30
N PHE A 182 2.79 6.99 11.91
CA PHE A 182 1.88 8.12 11.80
C PHE A 182 1.57 8.73 13.18
N GLU A 183 1.30 7.91 14.21
CA GLU A 183 1.12 8.40 15.58
C GLU A 183 2.37 9.12 16.11
N ALA A 184 3.56 8.55 15.89
CA ALA A 184 4.83 9.19 16.25
C ALA A 184 5.06 10.50 15.49
N SER A 185 4.69 10.56 14.21
CA SER A 185 4.81 11.75 13.36
C SER A 185 3.89 12.88 13.83
N LEU A 186 2.59 12.61 14.03
CA LEU A 186 1.61 13.58 14.52
C LEU A 186 1.97 14.10 15.92
N LYS A 187 2.52 13.23 16.78
CA LYS A 187 3.05 13.63 18.10
C LYS A 187 4.28 14.53 17.95
N ALA A 188 5.19 14.23 17.03
CA ALA A 188 6.41 15.02 16.81
C ALA A 188 6.16 16.38 16.14
N THR A 189 5.11 16.55 15.35
CA THR A 189 4.68 17.87 14.83
C THR A 189 3.84 18.68 15.83
N GLY A 190 3.42 18.07 16.95
CA GLY A 190 2.50 18.70 17.90
C GLY A 190 1.11 18.93 17.31
N PHE A 191 0.61 17.97 16.51
CA PHE A 191 -0.64 18.08 15.76
C PHE A 191 -1.86 18.39 16.67
N LYS A 192 -2.40 19.61 16.53
CA LYS A 192 -3.67 20.02 17.15
C LYS A 192 -4.80 20.04 16.11
N SER A 193 -5.90 19.38 16.41
CA SER A 193 -7.14 19.30 15.62
C SER A 193 -8.28 18.83 16.55
N GLU A 194 -9.54 19.06 16.17
CA GLU A 194 -10.69 18.43 16.84
C GLU A 194 -10.78 16.92 16.55
N GLU A 195 -10.16 16.46 15.46
CA GLU A 195 -10.01 15.04 15.16
C GLU A 195 -8.80 14.47 15.91
N SER A 196 -9.01 13.35 16.62
CA SER A 196 -7.96 12.59 17.31
C SER A 196 -6.86 12.13 16.34
N PRO A 197 -5.55 12.26 16.70
CA PRO A 197 -4.44 11.78 15.89
C PRO A 197 -4.62 10.33 15.40
N SER A 198 -5.03 9.44 16.31
CA SER A 198 -5.29 8.02 16.04
C SER A 198 -6.31 7.79 14.91
N ALA A 199 -7.34 8.65 14.80
CA ALA A 199 -8.32 8.56 13.72
C ALA A 199 -7.72 8.93 12.36
N LEU A 200 -6.86 9.96 12.31
CA LEU A 200 -6.14 10.35 11.10
C LEU A 200 -5.09 9.29 10.71
N SER A 201 -4.35 8.74 11.68
CA SER A 201 -3.41 7.64 11.47
C SER A 201 -4.11 6.37 10.95
N MET A 202 -5.29 6.03 11.48
CA MET A 202 -6.10 4.90 11.00
C MET A 202 -6.60 5.13 9.55
N TRP A 203 -7.06 6.35 9.23
CA TRP A 203 -7.41 6.72 7.85
C TRP A 203 -6.20 6.64 6.90
N ALA A 204 -5.02 7.10 7.32
CA ALA A 204 -3.81 7.02 6.52
C ALA A 204 -3.37 5.56 6.28
N VAL A 205 -3.48 4.68 7.28
CA VAL A 205 -3.21 3.23 7.13
C VAL A 205 -4.21 2.56 6.19
N ALA A 206 -5.49 2.94 6.25
CA ALA A 206 -6.48 2.46 5.29
C ALA A 206 -6.13 2.90 3.86
N LEU A 207 -5.78 4.17 3.67
CA LEU A 207 -5.40 4.70 2.35
C LEU A 207 -4.09 4.08 1.83
N VAL A 208 -3.09 3.82 2.68
CA VAL A 208 -1.88 3.05 2.32
C VAL A 208 -2.26 1.62 1.91
N SER A 209 -3.14 0.97 2.66
CA SER A 209 -3.60 -0.40 2.38
C SER A 209 -4.34 -0.52 1.06
N PHE A 210 -5.09 0.53 0.66
CA PHE A 210 -5.87 0.61 -0.58
C PHE A 210 -5.22 1.46 -1.69
N LEU A 211 -3.89 1.68 -1.66
CA LEU A 211 -3.19 2.30 -2.80
C LEU A 211 -3.37 1.48 -4.10
N PRO A 212 -3.24 2.08 -5.30
CA PRO A 212 -3.38 1.37 -6.58
C PRO A 212 -2.43 0.17 -6.74
N VAL A 213 -1.26 0.21 -6.11
CA VAL A 213 -0.25 -0.86 -6.13
C VAL A 213 -0.27 -1.74 -4.89
N ALA A 214 -1.16 -1.50 -3.92
CA ALA A 214 -1.18 -2.26 -2.68
C ALA A 214 -1.43 -3.78 -2.82
N PRO A 215 -2.00 -4.32 -3.93
CA PRO A 215 -2.01 -5.77 -4.16
C PRO A 215 -0.59 -6.37 -4.23
N VAL A 216 0.47 -5.61 -4.51
CA VAL A 216 1.85 -6.13 -4.42
C VAL A 216 2.20 -6.68 -3.02
N LEU A 217 1.46 -6.27 -1.97
CA LEU A 217 1.71 -6.66 -0.57
C LEU A 217 1.26 -8.10 -0.22
N GLN A 218 0.70 -8.85 -1.19
CA GLN A 218 0.36 -10.28 -1.08
C GLN A 218 1.00 -11.15 -2.19
N VAL A 219 1.85 -10.54 -3.01
CA VAL A 219 2.63 -11.20 -4.07
C VAL A 219 3.89 -11.82 -3.44
N PRO A 220 4.50 -12.90 -4.00
CA PRO A 220 5.78 -13.49 -3.61
C PRO A 220 7.03 -12.57 -3.76
N TYR A 221 6.96 -11.34 -3.24
CA TYR A 221 7.83 -10.20 -3.54
C TYR A 221 8.39 -9.54 -2.26
N ALA A 222 9.57 -8.94 -2.36
CA ALA A 222 10.24 -8.31 -1.21
C ALA A 222 9.57 -7.00 -0.70
N GLU A 223 8.61 -6.43 -1.42
CA GLU A 223 7.93 -5.16 -1.12
C GLU A 223 7.41 -5.10 0.33
N SER A 224 6.59 -6.07 0.76
CA SER A 224 6.03 -6.12 2.12
C SER A 224 7.10 -6.18 3.20
N LEU A 225 8.14 -6.99 2.98
CA LEU A 225 9.20 -7.23 3.96
C LEU A 225 10.14 -6.02 4.08
N ASN A 226 10.49 -5.39 2.97
CA ASN A 226 11.17 -4.10 2.97
C ASN A 226 10.30 -3.00 3.61
N LEU A 227 8.99 -2.99 3.39
CA LEU A 227 8.10 -1.95 3.90
C LEU A 227 8.04 -1.95 5.44
N VAL A 228 8.03 -3.12 6.10
CA VAL A 228 8.07 -3.18 7.57
C VAL A 228 9.43 -2.70 8.12
N PHE A 229 10.55 -3.10 7.52
CA PHE A 229 11.88 -2.66 7.97
C PHE A 229 12.12 -1.16 7.73
N LEU A 230 11.69 -0.65 6.57
CA LEU A 230 11.76 0.78 6.25
C LEU A 230 10.87 1.61 7.20
N ALA A 231 9.62 1.20 7.42
CA ALA A 231 8.75 1.88 8.37
C ALA A 231 9.32 1.83 9.80
N GLY A 232 9.95 0.72 10.18
CA GLY A 232 10.66 0.56 11.46
C GLY A 232 11.88 1.49 11.60
N ALA A 233 12.67 1.62 10.54
CA ALA A 233 13.79 2.55 10.48
C ALA A 233 13.32 4.01 10.60
N LEU A 234 12.29 4.40 9.83
CA LEU A 234 11.70 5.74 9.91
C LEU A 234 11.07 6.02 11.29
N LEU A 235 10.44 5.02 11.92
CA LEU A 235 9.93 5.11 13.30
C LEU A 235 11.05 5.37 14.31
N CYS A 236 12.16 4.63 14.19
CA CYS A 236 13.34 4.86 15.02
C CYS A 236 13.94 6.26 14.79
N LEU A 237 13.94 6.75 13.55
CA LEU A 237 14.44 8.09 13.18
C LEU A 237 13.58 9.22 13.77
N VAL A 238 12.24 9.06 13.81
CA VAL A 238 11.32 10.00 14.48
C VAL A 238 11.48 9.96 16.00
N GLN A 239 11.60 8.76 16.58
CA GLN A 239 11.70 8.57 18.03
C GLN A 239 13.12 8.83 18.59
N GLY A 240 14.10 9.18 17.75
CA GLY A 240 15.50 9.38 18.14
C GLY A 240 16.20 8.10 18.61
N ARG A 241 15.67 6.92 18.27
CA ARG A 241 16.16 5.60 18.70
C ARG A 241 17.27 5.08 17.77
N TYR A 242 18.36 5.83 17.69
CA TYR A 242 19.45 5.58 16.73
C TYR A 242 20.10 4.19 16.83
N GLY A 243 20.09 3.56 18.02
CA GLY A 243 20.56 2.18 18.19
C GLY A 243 19.66 1.12 17.53
N LEU A 244 18.34 1.37 17.42
CA LEU A 244 17.40 0.50 16.71
C LEU A 244 17.24 0.88 15.23
N LEU A 245 17.58 2.12 14.86
CA LEU A 245 17.65 2.55 13.46
C LEU A 245 18.64 1.70 12.66
N VAL A 246 19.83 1.42 13.21
CA VAL A 246 20.89 0.66 12.52
C VAL A 246 20.44 -0.73 12.06
N PRO A 247 19.95 -1.65 12.93
CA PRO A 247 19.51 -2.98 12.46
C PRO A 247 18.28 -2.91 11.54
N MET A 248 17.32 -2.03 11.80
CA MET A 248 16.15 -1.86 10.92
C MET A 248 16.54 -1.36 9.53
N ALA A 249 17.49 -0.43 9.45
CA ALA A 249 18.02 0.07 8.19
C ALA A 249 18.87 -1.01 7.49
N ALA A 250 19.70 -1.78 8.21
CA ALA A 250 20.45 -2.88 7.62
C ALA A 250 19.52 -3.92 6.96
N LEU A 251 18.42 -4.29 7.64
CA LEU A 251 17.41 -5.21 7.10
C LEU A 251 16.65 -4.61 5.91
N ALA A 252 16.34 -3.31 5.91
CA ALA A 252 15.76 -2.64 4.74
C ALA A 252 16.73 -2.60 3.55
N CYS A 253 17.99 -2.19 3.78
CA CYS A 253 19.07 -2.17 2.79
C CYS A 253 19.40 -3.55 2.21
N LEU A 254 19.11 -4.64 2.94
CA LEU A 254 19.28 -6.03 2.49
C LEU A 254 17.96 -6.67 2.01
N SER A 255 16.87 -5.88 1.92
CA SER A 255 15.58 -6.30 1.35
C SER A 255 15.27 -5.63 0.01
N ARG A 256 15.68 -4.36 -0.20
CA ARG A 256 15.56 -3.60 -1.47
C ARG A 256 16.61 -2.49 -1.56
N PRO A 257 16.85 -1.87 -2.74
CA PRO A 257 17.76 -0.72 -2.91
C PRO A 257 17.18 0.59 -2.33
N VAL A 258 16.98 0.64 -1.01
CA VAL A 258 16.50 1.84 -0.27
C VAL A 258 17.61 2.52 0.55
N GLY A 259 18.79 1.93 0.63
CA GLY A 259 19.85 2.38 1.54
C GLY A 259 20.44 3.76 1.23
N VAL A 260 20.68 4.08 -0.04
CA VAL A 260 21.22 5.38 -0.47
C VAL A 260 20.32 6.55 -0.01
N PRO A 261 19.01 6.58 -0.34
CA PRO A 261 18.11 7.63 0.14
C PRO A 261 17.86 7.57 1.66
N LEU A 262 17.97 6.42 2.31
CA LEU A 262 17.81 6.31 3.77
C LEU A 262 19.01 6.92 4.52
N GLY A 263 20.23 6.66 4.03
CA GLY A 263 21.46 7.28 4.51
C GLY A 263 21.49 8.78 4.27
N ALA A 264 21.07 9.23 3.09
CA ALA A 264 20.90 10.65 2.79
C ALA A 264 19.90 11.33 3.76
N ALA A 265 18.73 10.73 3.99
CA ALA A 265 17.74 11.26 4.92
C ALA A 265 18.26 11.32 6.37
N ALA A 266 18.96 10.28 6.83
CA ALA A 266 19.56 10.23 8.16
C ALA A 266 20.69 11.27 8.33
N GLY A 267 21.56 11.42 7.33
CA GLY A 267 22.65 12.39 7.31
C GLY A 267 22.18 13.85 7.23
N LEU A 268 21.18 14.14 6.40
CA LEU A 268 20.53 15.45 6.35
C LEU A 268 19.79 15.78 7.65
N TRP A 269 19.17 14.79 8.30
CA TRP A 269 18.54 14.98 9.60
C TRP A 269 19.58 15.23 10.70
N TRP A 270 20.69 14.49 10.71
CA TRP A 270 21.85 14.78 11.58
C TRP A 270 22.34 16.22 11.40
N PHE A 271 22.60 16.65 10.17
CA PHE A 271 23.10 17.98 9.86
C PHE A 271 22.12 19.07 10.32
N ALA A 272 20.81 18.91 10.07
CA ALA A 272 19.77 19.83 10.51
C ALA A 272 19.67 19.93 12.05
N CYS A 273 19.85 18.82 12.76
CA CYS A 273 19.93 18.79 14.23
C CYS A 273 21.21 19.49 14.74
N TRP A 274 22.38 19.13 14.20
CA TRP A 274 23.67 19.69 14.59
C TRP A 274 23.76 21.20 14.36
N VAL A 275 23.32 21.71 13.20
CA VAL A 275 23.29 23.15 12.90
C VAL A 275 22.37 23.90 13.88
N ARG A 276 21.20 23.33 14.20
CA ARG A 276 20.25 23.92 15.17
C ARG A 276 20.85 23.98 16.57
N SER A 277 21.45 22.89 17.04
CA SER A 277 22.11 22.83 18.36
C SER A 277 23.36 23.71 18.42
N SER A 278 24.11 23.84 17.32
CA SER A 278 25.33 24.67 17.27
C SER A 278 25.03 26.15 17.47
N ARG A 279 23.90 26.63 16.93
CA ARG A 279 23.39 28.01 17.15
C ARG A 279 22.94 28.29 18.60
N GLN A 280 22.79 27.26 19.43
CA GLN A 280 22.28 27.37 20.81
C GLN A 280 23.31 26.99 21.89
N SER A 281 24.31 26.16 21.57
CA SER A 281 25.27 25.61 22.55
C SER A 281 26.72 25.61 22.05
N GLY A 282 27.01 26.21 20.90
CA GLY A 282 28.34 26.16 20.26
C GLY A 282 28.60 24.83 19.52
N MET A 283 29.50 24.87 18.54
CA MET A 283 29.70 23.78 17.58
C MET A 283 30.20 22.47 18.21
N GLY A 284 31.16 22.54 19.15
CA GLY A 284 31.77 21.36 19.77
C GLY A 284 30.78 20.58 20.65
N ALA A 285 30.10 21.27 21.57
CA ALA A 285 29.08 20.64 22.42
C ALA A 285 27.89 20.08 21.61
N ALA A 286 27.50 20.77 20.53
CA ALA A 286 26.50 20.27 19.59
C ALA A 286 26.99 19.03 18.82
N PHE A 287 28.25 18.97 18.41
CA PHE A 287 28.80 17.81 17.71
C PHE A 287 28.80 16.56 18.59
N VAL A 288 29.31 16.66 19.83
CA VAL A 288 29.30 15.56 20.80
C VAL A 288 27.86 15.09 21.11
N ARG A 289 26.92 16.04 21.32
CA ARG A 289 25.49 15.75 21.54
C ARG A 289 24.85 14.95 20.40
N HIS A 290 25.29 15.16 19.16
CA HIS A 290 24.75 14.49 17.97
C HIS A 290 25.67 13.40 17.40
N LEU A 291 26.71 12.97 18.12
CA LEU A 291 27.68 11.98 17.63
C LEU A 291 27.04 10.60 17.36
N GLY A 292 26.19 10.10 18.27
CA GLY A 292 25.47 8.84 18.06
C GLY A 292 24.52 8.87 16.85
N GLN A 293 23.95 10.04 16.55
CA GLN A 293 23.13 10.28 15.37
C GLN A 293 24.00 10.26 14.09
N LEU A 294 25.17 10.90 14.10
CA LEU A 294 26.15 10.83 13.00
C LEU A 294 26.60 9.40 12.73
N VAL A 295 27.03 8.67 13.77
CA VAL A 295 27.46 7.27 13.65
C VAL A 295 26.35 6.41 13.06
N SER A 296 25.10 6.58 13.52
CA SER A 296 23.97 5.84 12.93
C SER A 296 23.76 6.17 11.45
N ALA A 297 23.87 7.44 11.03
CA ALA A 297 23.74 7.83 9.62
C ALA A 297 24.88 7.26 8.76
N LEU A 298 26.13 7.28 9.25
CA LEU A 298 27.28 6.70 8.56
C LEU A 298 27.14 5.18 8.40
N VAL A 299 26.65 4.47 9.42
CA VAL A 299 26.39 3.02 9.34
C VAL A 299 25.25 2.73 8.36
N VAL A 300 24.18 3.53 8.34
CA VAL A 300 23.10 3.40 7.33
C VAL A 300 23.64 3.59 5.90
N CYS A 301 24.52 4.57 5.68
CA CYS A 301 25.21 4.73 4.40
C CYS A 301 26.08 3.51 4.05
N ALA A 302 26.80 2.94 5.01
CA ALA A 302 27.58 1.71 4.80
C ALA A 302 26.69 0.51 4.45
N CYS A 303 25.53 0.35 5.10
CA CYS A 303 24.55 -0.69 4.78
C CYS A 303 24.05 -0.63 3.33
N ALA A 304 24.02 0.55 2.70
CA ALA A 304 23.68 0.69 1.28
C ALA A 304 24.73 0.07 0.34
N LEU A 305 25.98 -0.03 0.78
CA LEU A 305 27.12 -0.58 0.01
C LEU A 305 27.37 -2.07 0.28
N VAL A 306 26.78 -2.65 1.34
CA VAL A 306 26.96 -4.06 1.71
C VAL A 306 26.56 -4.99 0.58
N TRP A 307 25.41 -4.76 -0.08
CA TRP A 307 24.96 -5.65 -1.16
C TRP A 307 25.86 -5.57 -2.42
N PRO A 308 26.22 -4.37 -2.95
CA PRO A 308 27.25 -4.25 -3.98
C PRO A 308 28.60 -4.88 -3.60
N ALA A 309 29.03 -4.77 -2.33
CA ALA A 309 30.29 -5.37 -1.87
C ALA A 309 30.24 -6.91 -1.83
N ILE A 310 29.10 -7.50 -1.44
CA ILE A 310 28.88 -8.96 -1.51
C ILE A 310 28.87 -9.42 -2.97
N ALA A 311 28.20 -8.69 -3.87
CA ALA A 311 28.18 -9.00 -5.31
C ALA A 311 29.59 -8.96 -5.93
N TRP A 312 30.40 -7.95 -5.57
CA TRP A 312 31.82 -7.90 -5.97
C TRP A 312 32.61 -9.08 -5.41
N TRP A 313 32.55 -9.31 -4.10
CA TRP A 313 33.31 -10.39 -3.44
C TRP A 313 32.98 -11.78 -4.01
N ALA A 314 31.70 -12.06 -4.26
CA ALA A 314 31.25 -13.36 -4.77
C ALA A 314 31.53 -13.59 -6.27
N THR A 315 31.79 -12.54 -7.05
CA THR A 315 32.00 -12.64 -8.52
C THR A 315 33.37 -12.18 -9.01
N GLY A 316 34.21 -11.62 -8.12
CA GLY A 316 35.46 -10.95 -8.48
C GLY A 316 35.32 -9.62 -9.22
N ARG A 317 34.14 -9.28 -9.77
CA ARG A 317 33.90 -8.05 -10.54
C ARG A 317 33.47 -6.89 -9.65
N VAL A 318 34.30 -5.85 -9.58
CA VAL A 318 34.02 -4.61 -8.82
C VAL A 318 32.75 -3.89 -9.28
N ASP A 319 32.37 -4.08 -10.54
CA ASP A 319 31.19 -3.47 -11.17
C ASP A 319 29.96 -4.40 -11.18
N ALA A 320 30.00 -5.59 -10.57
CA ALA A 320 29.02 -6.65 -10.76
C ALA A 320 27.56 -6.23 -10.51
N TYR A 321 27.32 -5.49 -9.42
CA TYR A 321 26.00 -4.95 -9.10
C TYR A 321 25.55 -3.91 -10.14
N THR A 322 26.43 -2.98 -10.52
CA THR A 322 26.12 -1.94 -11.52
C THR A 322 25.92 -2.49 -12.93
N ALA A 323 26.68 -3.50 -13.34
CA ALA A 323 26.53 -4.18 -14.62
C ALA A 323 25.22 -4.98 -14.69
N THR A 324 24.80 -5.56 -13.56
CA THR A 324 23.50 -6.19 -13.43
C THR A 324 22.37 -5.16 -13.53
N GLU A 325 22.45 -4.05 -12.78
CA GLU A 325 21.49 -2.94 -12.83
C GLU A 325 21.34 -2.32 -14.23
N THR A 326 22.41 -2.25 -15.03
CA THR A 326 22.32 -1.77 -16.43
C THR A 326 21.79 -2.82 -17.39
N ALA A 327 22.04 -4.12 -17.16
CA ALA A 327 21.47 -5.21 -17.97
C ALA A 327 19.93 -5.21 -17.95
N TRP A 328 19.32 -4.85 -16.82
CA TRP A 328 17.85 -4.65 -16.70
C TRP A 328 17.31 -3.46 -17.50
N ARG A 329 18.17 -2.53 -17.93
CA ARG A 329 17.80 -1.27 -18.59
C ARG A 329 18.15 -1.24 -20.07
N GLY A 330 19.05 -2.11 -20.52
CA GLY A 330 19.58 -2.15 -21.88
C GLY A 330 20.51 -0.98 -22.24
N THR A 331 20.80 -0.08 -21.28
CA THR A 331 21.56 1.15 -21.49
C THR A 331 22.49 1.44 -20.31
N HIS A 332 23.49 2.32 -20.53
CA HIS A 332 24.33 2.82 -19.45
C HIS A 332 23.54 3.63 -18.41
N LEU A 333 24.09 3.75 -17.20
CA LEU A 333 23.50 4.54 -16.13
C LEU A 333 23.73 6.05 -16.39
N ALA A 334 22.70 6.75 -16.87
CA ALA A 334 22.69 8.20 -17.06
C ALA A 334 21.71 8.86 -16.07
N PRO A 335 22.15 9.78 -15.20
CA PRO A 335 21.24 10.46 -14.28
C PRO A 335 20.18 11.31 -15.00
N ILE A 336 18.93 11.24 -14.56
CA ILE A 336 17.76 12.01 -15.09
C ILE A 336 17.37 11.67 -16.55
N GLN A 337 18.31 11.35 -17.43
CA GLN A 337 18.08 11.05 -18.85
C GLN A 337 16.93 10.05 -19.12
N PRO A 338 16.73 8.96 -18.35
CA PRO A 338 15.59 8.06 -18.56
C PRO A 338 14.21 8.73 -18.39
N TRP A 339 14.08 9.72 -17.50
CA TRP A 339 12.86 10.50 -17.36
C TRP A 339 12.59 11.40 -18.56
N LEU A 340 13.65 11.92 -19.18
CA LEU A 340 13.54 12.71 -20.42
C LEU A 340 13.23 11.81 -21.62
N SER A 341 13.94 10.70 -21.82
CA SER A 341 13.71 9.81 -22.98
C SER A 341 12.32 9.17 -22.95
N GLN A 342 11.89 8.62 -21.81
CA GLN A 342 10.53 8.10 -21.64
C GLN A 342 9.50 9.24 -21.74
N GLY A 343 9.79 10.40 -21.15
CA GLY A 343 8.94 11.58 -21.27
C GLY A 343 8.71 12.01 -22.72
N TYR A 344 9.75 12.03 -23.56
CA TYR A 344 9.62 12.34 -24.99
C TYR A 344 8.77 11.32 -25.75
N LEU A 345 8.82 10.03 -25.38
CA LEU A 345 7.98 8.99 -25.99
C LEU A 345 6.48 9.16 -25.65
N TYR A 346 6.14 9.53 -24.41
CA TYR A 346 4.74 9.66 -23.97
C TYR A 346 4.13 11.06 -24.13
N PHE A 347 4.96 12.11 -24.10
CA PHE A 347 4.49 13.51 -24.03
C PHE A 347 5.18 14.45 -25.04
N GLY A 348 6.09 13.94 -25.88
CA GLY A 348 6.84 14.75 -26.84
C GLY A 348 7.60 15.90 -26.18
N TYR A 349 7.67 17.06 -26.86
CA TYR A 349 8.43 18.23 -26.39
C TYR A 349 7.93 18.85 -25.07
N ALA A 350 6.77 18.43 -24.53
CA ALA A 350 6.33 18.83 -23.20
C ALA A 350 7.14 18.18 -22.07
N ALA A 351 7.88 17.10 -22.35
CA ALA A 351 8.56 16.27 -21.34
C ALA A 351 9.46 17.04 -20.35
N PRO A 352 10.35 17.97 -20.77
CA PRO A 352 11.20 18.69 -19.82
C PRO A 352 10.40 19.62 -18.91
N VAL A 353 9.31 20.21 -19.42
CA VAL A 353 8.41 21.08 -18.66
C VAL A 353 7.61 20.27 -17.65
N LEU A 354 7.04 19.14 -18.07
CA LEU A 354 6.28 18.23 -17.20
C LEU A 354 7.16 17.64 -16.09
N LEU A 355 8.40 17.24 -16.39
CA LEU A 355 9.36 16.76 -15.40
C LEU A 355 9.74 17.88 -14.41
N THR A 356 9.94 19.11 -14.88
CA THR A 356 10.22 20.27 -14.03
C THR A 356 9.03 20.58 -13.11
N LEU A 357 7.80 20.57 -13.64
CA LEU A 357 6.58 20.77 -12.86
C LEU A 357 6.35 19.65 -11.83
N LEU A 358 6.67 18.40 -12.16
CA LEU A 358 6.63 17.27 -11.24
C LEU A 358 7.61 17.46 -10.06
N ILE A 359 8.86 17.84 -10.35
CA ILE A 359 9.89 18.08 -9.33
C ILE A 359 9.53 19.26 -8.44
N LEU A 360 9.15 20.41 -9.02
CA LEU A 360 8.76 21.60 -8.27
C LEU A 360 7.47 21.38 -7.47
N GLY A 361 6.48 20.68 -8.04
CA GLY A 361 5.23 20.31 -7.37
C GLY A 361 5.46 19.36 -6.18
N PHE A 362 6.35 18.38 -6.32
CA PHE A 362 6.72 17.49 -5.22
C PHE A 362 7.44 18.25 -4.09
N ILE A 363 8.38 19.14 -4.43
CA ILE A 363 9.06 19.99 -3.45
C ILE A 363 8.05 20.91 -2.76
N ALA A 364 7.11 21.52 -3.49
CA ALA A 364 6.06 22.36 -2.94
C ALA A 364 5.11 21.59 -2.01
N LEU A 365 4.76 20.34 -2.34
CA LEU A 365 3.98 19.44 -1.47
C LEU A 365 4.72 19.18 -0.16
N CYS A 366 5.99 18.76 -0.21
CA CYS A 366 6.83 18.49 0.95
C CYS A 366 7.06 19.75 1.81
N LEU A 367 7.21 20.92 1.20
CA LEU A 367 7.37 22.21 1.91
C LEU A 367 6.04 22.85 2.32
N SER A 368 4.88 22.27 1.97
CA SER A 368 3.58 22.85 2.26
C SER A 368 3.32 23.02 3.77
N PRO A 369 2.46 23.98 4.20
CA PRO A 369 2.03 24.08 5.59
C PRO A 369 1.32 22.82 6.08
N LEU A 370 0.62 22.10 5.18
CA LEU A 370 -0.07 20.85 5.49
C LEU A 370 0.92 19.72 5.79
N ALA A 371 1.91 19.49 4.92
CA ALA A 371 2.96 18.50 5.16
C ALA A 371 3.70 18.79 6.48
N ARG A 372 4.10 20.05 6.72
CA ARG A 372 4.75 20.47 7.98
C ARG A 372 3.87 20.31 9.24
N ARG A 373 2.54 20.20 9.09
CA ARG A 373 1.60 19.97 10.20
C ARG A 373 1.48 18.49 10.59
N VAL A 374 1.72 17.55 9.67
CA VAL A 374 1.52 16.09 9.93
C VAL A 374 2.76 15.21 9.74
N LEU A 375 3.75 15.64 8.96
CA LEU A 375 5.02 14.94 8.79
C LEU A 375 6.12 15.53 9.68
N ALA A 376 6.67 14.67 10.54
CA ALA A 376 7.92 14.95 11.22
C ALA A 376 9.04 15.25 10.19
N ALA A 377 9.90 16.21 10.50
CA ALA A 377 11.01 16.61 9.63
C ALA A 377 11.85 15.44 9.04
N PRO A 378 12.24 14.38 9.79
CA PRO A 378 12.95 13.24 9.21
C PRO A 378 12.15 12.45 8.15
N LEU A 379 10.81 12.38 8.25
CA LEU A 379 9.97 11.72 7.23
C LEU A 379 9.87 12.57 5.96
N ASN A 380 9.83 13.89 6.13
CA ASN A 380 9.84 14.82 5.00
C ASN A 380 11.20 14.76 4.26
N LEU A 381 12.31 14.67 5.01
CA LEU A 381 13.64 14.42 4.46
C LEU A 381 13.75 13.04 3.78
N TRP A 382 13.12 11.99 4.31
CA TRP A 382 13.00 10.71 3.62
C TRP A 382 12.26 10.85 2.29
N CYS A 383 11.09 11.49 2.27
CA CYS A 383 10.30 11.66 1.04
C CYS A 383 11.08 12.43 -0.03
N LEU A 384 11.77 13.51 0.35
CA LEU A 384 12.64 14.28 -0.53
C LEU A 384 13.85 13.48 -1.03
N SER A 385 14.54 12.74 -0.14
CA SER A 385 15.72 11.94 -0.49
C SER A 385 15.37 10.77 -1.40
N TYR A 386 14.25 10.09 -1.12
CA TYR A 386 13.77 8.96 -1.92
C TYR A 386 13.27 9.42 -3.29
N PHE A 387 12.50 10.51 -3.36
CA PHE A 387 12.07 11.08 -4.64
C PHE A 387 13.27 11.56 -5.47
N ALA A 388 14.25 12.24 -4.87
CA ALA A 388 15.49 12.62 -5.56
C ALA A 388 16.25 11.40 -6.09
N TYR A 389 16.32 10.31 -5.31
CA TYR A 389 16.90 9.04 -5.76
C TYR A 389 16.15 8.44 -6.96
N LEU A 390 14.81 8.49 -7.00
CA LEU A 390 14.04 8.06 -8.18
C LEU A 390 14.27 8.98 -9.40
N ILE A 391 14.28 10.30 -9.23
CA ILE A 391 14.53 11.25 -10.32
C ILE A 391 15.94 11.09 -10.91
N LEU A 392 16.93 10.78 -10.07
CA LEU A 392 18.30 10.53 -10.52
C LEU A 392 18.47 9.15 -11.17
N PHE A 393 17.97 8.07 -10.55
CA PHE A 393 18.39 6.70 -10.87
C PHE A 393 17.28 5.74 -11.34
N LEU A 394 16.00 6.14 -11.43
CA LEU A 394 14.95 5.29 -11.99
C LEU A 394 14.99 5.29 -13.53
N ASN A 395 14.64 4.15 -14.14
CA ASN A 395 14.22 4.09 -15.55
C ASN A 395 12.69 3.97 -15.57
N PRO A 396 11.92 5.01 -15.98
CA PRO A 396 10.47 4.97 -15.92
C PRO A 396 9.86 3.89 -16.82
N GLN A 397 9.17 2.95 -16.17
CA GLN A 397 8.50 1.78 -16.73
C GLN A 397 7.28 1.44 -15.86
N SER A 398 6.50 0.43 -16.20
CA SER A 398 5.37 -0.09 -15.40
C SER A 398 5.71 -0.35 -13.92
N SER A 399 6.92 -0.83 -13.64
CA SER A 399 7.50 -0.97 -12.29
C SER A 399 7.62 0.31 -11.45
N THR A 400 7.51 1.49 -12.08
CA THR A 400 7.57 2.78 -11.38
C THR A 400 6.51 2.91 -10.30
N PHE A 401 5.30 2.38 -10.54
CA PHE A 401 4.22 2.48 -9.56
C PHE A 401 4.52 1.67 -8.30
N ARG A 402 5.12 0.46 -8.40
CA ARG A 402 5.62 -0.29 -7.22
C ARG A 402 6.68 0.51 -6.48
N LEU A 403 7.59 1.13 -7.22
CA LEU A 403 8.71 1.90 -6.68
C LEU A 403 8.30 3.26 -6.10
N LEU A 404 7.04 3.70 -6.24
CA LEU A 404 6.48 4.82 -5.47
C LEU A 404 5.97 4.41 -4.08
N LEU A 405 5.77 3.12 -3.80
CA LEU A 405 5.27 2.63 -2.50
C LEU A 405 6.08 3.12 -1.27
N PRO A 406 7.42 3.26 -1.30
CA PRO A 406 8.18 3.81 -0.18
C PRO A 406 7.92 5.30 0.13
N LEU A 407 7.18 6.01 -0.73
CA LEU A 407 6.64 7.35 -0.46
C LEU A 407 5.32 7.32 0.32
N PHE A 408 4.91 6.17 0.88
CA PHE A 408 3.74 6.02 1.74
C PHE A 408 3.58 7.09 2.85
N PRO A 409 4.65 7.74 3.42
CA PRO A 409 4.42 8.77 4.42
C PRO A 409 3.59 9.95 3.90
N LEU A 410 3.67 10.27 2.60
CA LEU A 410 2.86 11.34 1.98
C LEU A 410 1.35 11.08 2.06
N VAL A 411 0.91 9.82 2.25
CA VAL A 411 -0.52 9.47 2.35
C VAL A 411 -1.19 10.13 3.55
N ILE A 412 -0.48 10.39 4.66
CA ILE A 412 -1.06 11.16 5.78
C ILE A 412 -1.29 12.64 5.42
N VAL A 413 -0.48 13.22 4.52
CA VAL A 413 -0.67 14.58 4.01
C VAL A 413 -1.95 14.66 3.18
N VAL A 414 -2.17 13.66 2.31
CA VAL A 414 -3.40 13.53 1.52
C VAL A 414 -4.61 13.28 2.44
N ALA A 415 -4.51 12.37 3.41
CA ALA A 415 -5.57 12.12 4.39
C ALA A 415 -5.95 13.36 5.21
N ALA A 416 -4.97 14.23 5.51
CA ALA A 416 -5.16 15.46 6.26
C ALA A 416 -5.68 16.64 5.42
N ALA A 417 -5.67 16.55 4.08
CA ALA A 417 -6.09 17.63 3.19
C ALA A 417 -7.57 18.00 3.33
N SER A 418 -8.42 17.07 3.77
CA SER A 418 -9.78 17.36 4.22
C SER A 418 -10.19 16.49 5.40
N ARG A 419 -11.06 17.04 6.25
CA ARG A 419 -11.75 16.34 7.34
C ARG A 419 -13.00 15.59 6.88
N SER A 420 -13.46 15.83 5.65
CA SER A 420 -14.68 15.19 5.14
C SER A 420 -14.51 13.67 5.06
N ARG A 421 -15.42 12.94 5.73
CA ARG A 421 -15.47 11.47 5.63
C ARG A 421 -15.77 11.01 4.20
N ALA A 422 -16.56 11.78 3.45
CA ALA A 422 -16.83 11.52 2.04
C ALA A 422 -15.57 11.66 1.18
N TYR A 423 -14.72 12.65 1.44
CA TYR A 423 -13.42 12.79 0.76
C TYR A 423 -12.50 11.59 1.01
N ARG A 424 -12.35 11.16 2.27
CA ARG A 424 -11.47 10.01 2.60
C ARG A 424 -12.02 8.67 2.11
N TRP A 425 -13.34 8.49 2.11
CA TRP A 425 -13.96 7.35 1.44
C TRP A 425 -13.78 7.39 -0.08
N ALA A 426 -13.94 8.55 -0.72
CA ALA A 426 -13.72 8.70 -2.16
C ALA A 426 -12.27 8.38 -2.55
N LEU A 427 -11.28 8.80 -1.75
CA LEU A 427 -9.87 8.40 -1.93
C LEU A 427 -9.68 6.87 -1.79
N LEU A 428 -10.29 6.25 -0.79
CA LEU A 428 -10.17 4.80 -0.55
C LEU A 428 -10.82 3.99 -1.68
N VAL A 429 -12.02 4.39 -2.12
CA VAL A 429 -12.73 3.77 -3.26
C VAL A 429 -11.96 4.02 -4.57
N ALA A 430 -11.45 5.24 -4.81
CA ALA A 430 -10.65 5.53 -6.00
C ALA A 430 -9.36 4.69 -6.03
N GLY A 431 -8.68 4.53 -4.89
CA GLY A 431 -7.52 3.65 -4.75
C GLY A 431 -7.87 2.18 -5.02
N ALA A 432 -8.94 1.68 -4.39
CA ALA A 432 -9.45 0.31 -4.59
C ALA A 432 -9.86 0.04 -6.06
N CYS A 433 -10.50 1.00 -6.73
CA CYS A 433 -10.85 0.91 -8.14
C CYS A 433 -9.61 0.98 -9.05
N ALA A 434 -8.63 1.83 -8.72
CA ALA A 434 -7.38 1.94 -9.46
C ALA A 434 -6.51 0.68 -9.39
N GLN A 435 -6.75 -0.23 -8.44
CA GLN A 435 -6.12 -1.56 -8.43
C GLN A 435 -6.54 -2.40 -9.65
N TRP A 436 -7.78 -2.28 -10.16
CA TRP A 436 -8.17 -2.89 -11.43
C TRP A 436 -7.38 -2.31 -12.61
N GLY A 437 -7.11 -1.00 -12.57
CA GLY A 437 -6.26 -0.33 -13.55
C GLY A 437 -4.81 -0.82 -13.49
N TRP A 438 -4.19 -0.87 -12.30
CA TRP A 438 -2.81 -1.35 -12.16
C TRP A 438 -2.68 -2.84 -12.50
N VAL A 439 -3.53 -3.71 -11.93
CA VAL A 439 -3.45 -5.15 -12.18
C VAL A 439 -3.87 -5.50 -13.62
N GLY A 440 -4.97 -4.94 -14.12
CA GLY A 440 -5.49 -5.22 -15.46
C GLY A 440 -4.76 -4.51 -16.61
N TRP A 441 -4.06 -3.39 -16.35
CA TRP A 441 -3.31 -2.70 -17.40
C TRP A 441 -1.82 -2.97 -17.39
N LEU A 442 -1.19 -3.03 -16.21
CA LEU A 442 0.27 -3.05 -16.07
C LEU A 442 0.80 -4.41 -15.59
N TRP A 443 0.10 -5.12 -14.68
CA TRP A 443 0.51 -6.46 -14.22
C TRP A 443 0.08 -7.59 -15.17
N HIS A 444 -1.10 -7.48 -15.78
CA HIS A 444 -1.58 -8.46 -16.77
C HIS A 444 -0.72 -8.39 -18.04
N TRP A 445 0.02 -9.46 -18.31
CA TRP A 445 0.98 -9.53 -19.42
C TRP A 445 0.30 -9.35 -20.79
N LYS A 446 0.95 -8.63 -21.70
CA LYS A 446 0.48 -8.31 -23.05
C LYS A 446 1.63 -8.38 -24.05
N GLN A 447 1.49 -9.21 -25.09
CA GLN A 447 2.44 -9.23 -26.20
C GLN A 447 2.49 -7.86 -26.90
N LEU A 448 3.57 -7.12 -26.69
CA LEU A 448 3.86 -5.87 -27.39
C LEU A 448 4.26 -6.12 -28.86
N PRO A 449 4.11 -5.14 -29.77
CA PRO A 449 4.47 -5.31 -31.18
C PRO A 449 5.95 -5.67 -31.44
N GLY A 450 6.85 -5.33 -30.53
CA GLY A 450 8.28 -5.71 -30.58
C GLY A 450 8.60 -7.06 -29.93
N GLY A 451 7.61 -7.75 -29.36
CA GLY A 451 7.79 -8.96 -28.55
C GLY A 451 7.96 -8.68 -27.06
N GLY A 452 7.47 -9.60 -26.22
CA GLY A 452 7.52 -9.45 -24.76
C GLY A 452 6.56 -8.39 -24.22
N ASP A 453 6.81 -7.93 -23.00
CA ASP A 453 6.03 -6.90 -22.30
C ASP A 453 6.91 -6.17 -21.26
N TYR A 454 6.47 -5.01 -20.75
CA TYR A 454 7.18 -4.26 -19.71
C TYR A 454 6.87 -4.81 -18.31
N PRO A 455 7.87 -5.22 -17.50
CA PRO A 455 7.61 -5.78 -16.17
C PRO A 455 7.01 -4.74 -15.20
N PRO A 456 5.99 -5.11 -14.40
CA PRO A 456 5.20 -4.23 -13.53
C PRO A 456 5.88 -3.87 -12.21
#